data_AF-A0A4U1BS44-F1
#
_entry.id   AF-A0A4U1BS44-F1
#
_cell.length_a   1.000
_cell.length_b   1.000
_cell.length_c   1.000
_cell.angle_alpha   90.00
_cell.angle_beta   90.00
_cell.angle_gamma   90.00
#
_symmetry.space_group_name_H-M   'P 1'
#
loop_
_entity.id
_entity.type
_entity.pdbx_description
1 polymer ?
#
loop_
_entity_poly.entity_id
_entity_poly.type
_entity_poly.pdbx_seq_one_letter_code
_entity_poly.pdbx_strand_id
1 'polypeptide(L)'
;MNQANIKWDQQIRFRHMEIIALWEGRLNTNHLCQQFGIGRQQASRDINHYLKLHPSNLDYDTKLKGYRPSGRFHAKYSNGSLNEYLHHLQQLEFWDAARGIEVISSTAQLTSLVSLAERPVDPKVVRPLLNACRSGHRVKMHYASLASGNEVERVFVPHTLVHDGFRWHCRGYCETQKAYLDLVLTRIRSIPKRLHASEHLKEGDVDWNEQVSFTAVPNPLFNPKQQRIVAADYGFETELHITTRKALLNYQLRALQISSPIQQFDLNTQMLVVKPEL
;
A
#
# COMPACT_ATOMS: atom_id res chain seq x y z
N MET A 1 -24.47 17.55 16.67
CA MET A 1 -24.62 16.29 17.45
C MET A 1 -23.30 15.55 17.37
N ASN A 2 -22.73 15.20 18.53
CA ASN A 2 -21.34 14.77 18.69
C ASN A 2 -21.01 13.50 17.90
N GLN A 3 -19.87 13.50 17.20
CA GLN A 3 -19.21 12.33 16.61
C GLN A 3 -18.82 11.23 17.64
N ALA A 4 -19.15 11.43 18.92
CA ALA A 4 -18.50 10.77 20.06
C ALA A 4 -18.98 9.35 20.40
N ASN A 5 -19.78 8.66 19.57
CA ASN A 5 -20.10 7.26 19.83
C ASN A 5 -20.46 6.42 18.57
N ILE A 6 -19.75 6.65 17.46
CA ILE A 6 -19.88 5.80 16.27
C ILE A 6 -18.95 4.59 16.45
N LYS A 7 -19.52 3.40 16.62
CA LYS A 7 -18.77 2.15 16.74
C LYS A 7 -17.92 1.89 15.48
N TRP A 8 -16.77 1.24 15.64
CA TRP A 8 -15.85 0.95 14.54
C TRP A 8 -16.52 0.26 13.34
N ASP A 9 -17.35 -0.76 13.57
CA ASP A 9 -18.08 -1.44 12.49
C ASP A 9 -19.00 -0.49 11.71
N GLN A 10 -19.58 0.50 12.39
CA GLN A 10 -20.45 1.49 11.75
C GLN A 10 -19.65 2.50 10.93
N GLN A 11 -18.45 2.88 11.39
CA GLN A 11 -17.54 3.73 10.60
C GLN A 11 -17.13 3.04 9.30
N ILE A 12 -16.85 1.73 9.33
CA ILE A 12 -16.53 0.97 8.11
C ILE A 12 -17.72 0.94 7.15
N ARG A 13 -18.95 0.77 7.65
CA ARG A 13 -20.15 0.84 6.81
C ARG A 13 -20.36 2.23 6.22
N PHE A 14 -20.11 3.30 6.97
CA PHE A 14 -20.17 4.67 6.45
C PHE A 14 -19.09 4.94 5.40
N ARG A 15 -17.88 4.43 5.61
CA ARG A 15 -16.80 4.47 4.62
C ARG A 15 -17.21 3.76 3.32
N HIS A 16 -17.79 2.56 3.42
CA HIS A 16 -18.33 1.83 2.26
C HIS A 16 -19.38 2.65 1.52
N MET A 17 -20.32 3.23 2.26
CA MET A 17 -21.36 4.09 1.68
C MET A 17 -20.80 5.27 0.90
N GLU A 18 -19.79 5.95 1.44
CA GLU A 18 -19.14 7.08 0.79
C GLU A 18 -18.40 6.68 -0.48
N ILE A 19 -17.68 5.56 -0.44
CA ILE A 19 -16.96 5.03 -1.61
C ILE A 19 -17.95 4.69 -2.74
N ILE A 20 -19.01 3.92 -2.43
CA ILE A 20 -20.02 3.52 -3.43
C ILE A 20 -20.78 4.73 -3.97
N ALA A 21 -21.19 5.65 -3.11
CA ALA A 21 -21.90 6.84 -3.56
C ALA A 21 -21.02 7.71 -4.47
N LEU A 22 -19.76 7.93 -4.10
CA LEU A 22 -18.85 8.79 -4.85
C LEU A 22 -18.48 8.22 -6.23
N TRP A 23 -18.13 6.92 -6.28
CA TRP A 23 -17.55 6.32 -7.49
C TRP A 23 -18.56 5.58 -8.36
N GLU A 24 -19.61 4.99 -7.76
CA GLU A 24 -20.64 4.24 -8.49
C GLU A 24 -21.91 5.06 -8.69
N GLY A 25 -22.01 6.23 -8.06
CA GLY A 25 -23.10 7.21 -8.24
C GLY A 25 -24.43 6.80 -7.61
N ARG A 26 -24.53 5.60 -7.03
CA ARG A 26 -25.78 5.06 -6.48
C ARG A 26 -25.56 4.12 -5.30
N LEU A 27 -25.96 4.58 -4.12
CA LEU A 27 -26.02 3.78 -2.90
C LEU A 27 -27.44 3.25 -2.64
N ASN A 28 -27.56 2.02 -2.15
CA ASN A 28 -28.81 1.47 -1.64
C ASN A 28 -28.52 0.41 -0.55
N THR A 29 -29.56 -0.14 0.06
CA THR A 29 -29.41 -1.15 1.12
C THR A 29 -28.69 -2.42 0.65
N ASN A 30 -28.82 -2.82 -0.61
CA ASN A 30 -28.22 -4.05 -1.12
C ASN A 30 -26.69 -3.97 -1.10
N HIS A 31 -26.09 -2.82 -1.37
CA HIS A 31 -24.63 -2.65 -1.28
C HIS A 31 -24.10 -2.96 0.13
N LEU A 32 -24.83 -2.56 1.17
CA LEU A 32 -24.45 -2.88 2.55
C LEU A 32 -24.75 -4.34 2.90
N CYS A 33 -25.90 -4.87 2.46
CA CYS A 33 -26.25 -6.27 2.70
C CYS A 33 -25.24 -7.23 2.08
N GLN A 34 -24.84 -6.98 0.82
CA GLN A 34 -23.86 -7.81 0.10
C GLN A 34 -22.50 -7.71 0.76
N GLN A 35 -22.02 -6.50 1.06
CA GLN A 35 -20.67 -6.31 1.58
C GLN A 35 -20.50 -6.82 3.02
N PHE A 36 -21.50 -6.63 3.87
CA PHE A 36 -21.38 -6.89 5.32
C PHE A 36 -22.21 -8.09 5.80
N GLY A 37 -22.96 -8.75 4.93
CA GLY A 37 -23.85 -9.86 5.30
C GLY A 37 -24.97 -9.46 6.28
N ILE A 38 -25.31 -8.17 6.35
CA ILE A 38 -26.32 -7.65 7.28
C ILE A 38 -27.73 -7.68 6.67
N GLY A 39 -28.75 -7.78 7.53
CA GLY A 39 -30.14 -7.68 7.10
C GLY A 39 -30.52 -6.27 6.62
N ARG A 40 -31.48 -6.20 5.68
CA ARG A 40 -31.96 -4.95 5.07
C ARG A 40 -32.40 -3.88 6.07
N GLN A 41 -32.98 -4.29 7.20
CA GLN A 41 -33.38 -3.36 8.27
C GLN A 41 -32.16 -2.66 8.91
N GLN A 42 -31.07 -3.40 9.14
CA GLN A 42 -29.83 -2.83 9.67
C GLN A 42 -29.19 -1.89 8.65
N ALA A 43 -29.12 -2.30 7.38
CA ALA A 43 -28.61 -1.45 6.30
C ALA A 43 -29.39 -0.13 6.18
N SER A 44 -30.72 -0.19 6.25
CA SER A 44 -31.57 1.01 6.24
C SER A 44 -31.32 1.90 7.46
N ARG A 45 -31.16 1.32 8.66
CA ARG A 45 -30.82 2.06 9.88
C ARG A 45 -29.46 2.76 9.75
N ASP A 46 -28.47 2.10 9.17
CA ASP A 46 -27.15 2.71 8.96
C ASP A 46 -27.20 3.86 7.94
N ILE A 47 -27.88 3.69 6.80
CA ILE A 47 -28.04 4.79 5.82
C ILE A 47 -28.74 5.99 6.45
N ASN A 48 -29.83 5.77 7.18
CA ASN A 48 -30.55 6.84 7.87
C ASN A 48 -29.71 7.50 8.96
N HIS A 49 -28.86 6.74 9.66
CA HIS A 49 -27.98 7.32 10.66
C HIS A 49 -26.92 8.21 10.02
N TYR A 50 -26.29 7.75 8.94
CA TYR A 50 -25.36 8.58 8.17
C TYR A 50 -26.01 9.86 7.66
N LEU A 51 -27.23 9.78 7.09
CA LEU A 51 -27.99 10.95 6.62
C LEU A 51 -28.32 11.93 7.76
N LYS A 52 -28.60 11.44 8.97
CA LYS A 52 -28.81 12.32 10.13
C LYS A 52 -27.55 13.08 10.52
N LEU A 53 -26.38 12.46 10.37
CA LEU A 53 -25.09 13.07 10.67
C LEU A 53 -24.61 14.01 9.54
N HIS A 54 -24.87 13.63 8.28
CA HIS A 54 -24.40 14.30 7.08
C HIS A 54 -25.54 14.48 6.07
N PRO A 55 -26.57 15.29 6.40
CA PRO A 55 -27.79 15.42 5.60
C PRO A 55 -27.55 16.03 4.22
N SER A 56 -26.46 16.77 4.04
CA SER A 56 -26.10 17.36 2.76
C SER A 56 -25.36 16.41 1.83
N ASN A 57 -24.96 15.20 2.25
CA ASN A 57 -24.09 14.36 1.44
C ASN A 57 -24.84 13.57 0.36
N LEU A 58 -26.05 13.10 0.63
CA LEU A 58 -26.76 12.19 -0.27
C LEU A 58 -28.21 12.63 -0.51
N ASP A 59 -28.62 12.58 -1.77
CA ASP A 59 -30.00 12.84 -2.19
C ASP A 59 -30.68 11.53 -2.59
N TYR A 60 -31.91 11.30 -2.15
CA TYR A 60 -32.68 10.15 -2.61
C TYR A 60 -33.22 10.39 -4.02
N ASP A 61 -32.95 9.47 -4.94
CA ASP A 61 -33.42 9.49 -6.32
C ASP A 61 -34.43 8.35 -6.56
N THR A 62 -35.68 8.72 -6.85
CA THR A 62 -36.78 7.78 -7.05
C THR A 62 -36.65 6.95 -8.32
N LYS A 63 -36.03 7.51 -9.38
CA LYS A 63 -35.83 6.81 -10.65
C LYS A 63 -34.74 5.76 -10.51
N LEU A 64 -33.64 6.12 -9.84
CA LEU A 64 -32.54 5.19 -9.56
C LEU A 64 -32.87 4.22 -8.43
N LYS A 65 -33.92 4.45 -7.64
CA LYS A 65 -34.26 3.66 -6.44
C LYS A 65 -33.04 3.52 -5.52
N GLY A 66 -32.47 4.66 -5.12
CA GLY A 66 -31.25 4.72 -4.33
C GLY A 66 -30.87 6.16 -3.98
N TYR A 67 -29.75 6.31 -3.29
CA TYR A 67 -29.16 7.58 -2.89
C TYR A 67 -27.99 7.91 -3.81
N ARG A 68 -27.96 9.12 -4.34
CA ARG A 68 -26.85 9.63 -5.16
C ARG A 68 -26.03 10.65 -4.37
N PRO A 69 -24.74 10.84 -4.68
CA PRO A 69 -23.98 11.95 -4.11
C PRO A 69 -24.63 13.27 -4.51
N SER A 70 -24.81 14.17 -3.54
CA SER A 70 -25.30 15.52 -3.82
C SER A 70 -24.19 16.39 -4.40
N GLY A 71 -24.53 17.57 -4.92
CA GLY A 71 -23.54 18.58 -5.31
C GLY A 71 -22.71 19.15 -4.14
N ARG A 72 -23.05 18.81 -2.89
CA ARG A 72 -22.33 19.19 -1.67
C ARG A 72 -21.73 17.98 -0.95
N PHE A 73 -21.61 16.84 -1.63
CA PHE A 73 -21.01 15.65 -1.05
C PHE A 73 -19.57 15.94 -0.62
N HIS A 74 -19.27 15.57 0.62
CA HIS A 74 -17.90 15.63 1.14
C HIS A 74 -17.67 14.44 2.07
N ALA A 75 -16.72 13.58 1.70
CA ALA A 75 -16.38 12.38 2.45
C ALA A 75 -15.92 12.71 3.88
N LYS A 76 -16.40 11.94 4.85
CA LYS A 76 -16.11 12.06 6.28
C LYS A 76 -15.44 10.82 6.87
N TYR A 77 -15.61 9.67 6.21
CA TYR A 77 -15.08 8.36 6.63
C TYR A 77 -14.18 7.72 5.57
N SER A 78 -14.26 8.19 4.32
CA SER A 78 -13.33 7.86 3.23
C SER A 78 -12.40 9.05 2.95
N ASN A 79 -11.28 8.79 2.26
CA ASN A 79 -10.36 9.84 1.80
C ASN A 79 -10.74 10.38 0.41
N GLY A 80 -11.72 9.76 -0.26
CA GLY A 80 -12.25 10.22 -1.54
C GLY A 80 -11.29 10.04 -2.72
N SER A 81 -10.23 9.23 -2.57
CA SER A 81 -9.27 8.99 -3.64
C SER A 81 -9.65 7.78 -4.49
N LEU A 82 -9.26 7.78 -5.77
CA LEU A 82 -9.49 6.65 -6.67
C LEU A 82 -8.74 5.39 -6.19
N ASN A 83 -7.55 5.56 -5.59
CA ASN A 83 -6.78 4.44 -5.02
C ASN A 83 -7.54 3.76 -3.87
N GLU A 84 -8.30 4.51 -3.08
CA GLU A 84 -9.15 3.93 -2.04
C GLU A 84 -10.29 3.09 -2.65
N TYR A 85 -10.87 3.54 -3.76
CA TYR A 85 -11.86 2.77 -4.50
C TYR A 85 -11.27 1.50 -5.10
N LEU A 86 -10.08 1.58 -5.73
CA LEU A 86 -9.38 0.41 -6.24
C LEU A 86 -9.10 -0.63 -5.14
N HIS A 87 -8.58 -0.19 -3.99
CA HIS A 87 -8.36 -1.09 -2.87
C HIS A 87 -9.67 -1.70 -2.35
N HIS A 88 -10.75 -0.94 -2.37
CA HIS A 88 -12.06 -1.43 -2.00
C HIS A 88 -12.55 -2.54 -2.95
N LEU A 89 -12.43 -2.34 -4.27
CA LEU A 89 -12.77 -3.36 -5.27
C LEU A 89 -11.93 -4.64 -5.11
N GLN A 90 -10.62 -4.51 -4.88
CA GLN A 90 -9.75 -5.67 -4.63
C GLN A 90 -10.18 -6.48 -3.39
N GLN A 91 -10.66 -5.81 -2.34
CA GLN A 91 -11.18 -6.50 -1.17
C GLN A 91 -12.43 -7.31 -1.54
N LEU A 92 -13.35 -6.73 -2.33
CA LEU A 92 -14.55 -7.44 -2.81
C LEU A 92 -14.15 -8.69 -3.59
N GLU A 93 -13.31 -8.53 -4.61
CA GLU A 93 -12.84 -9.64 -5.44
C GLU A 93 -12.18 -10.77 -4.62
N PHE A 94 -11.33 -10.42 -3.65
CA PHE A 94 -10.70 -11.39 -2.76
C PHE A 94 -11.72 -12.17 -1.94
N TRP A 95 -12.69 -11.47 -1.36
CA TRP A 95 -13.76 -12.05 -0.54
C TRP A 95 -14.71 -12.93 -1.34
N ASP A 96 -14.94 -12.59 -2.60
CA ASP A 96 -15.82 -13.33 -3.51
C ASP A 96 -15.13 -14.58 -4.05
N ALA A 97 -13.85 -14.45 -4.44
CA ALA A 97 -13.01 -15.59 -4.81
C ALA A 97 -12.92 -16.61 -3.66
N ALA A 98 -12.76 -16.14 -2.41
CA ALA A 98 -12.74 -17.01 -1.23
C ALA A 98 -14.07 -17.74 -0.97
N ARG A 99 -15.20 -17.23 -1.49
CA ARG A 99 -16.53 -17.86 -1.39
C ARG A 99 -16.90 -18.68 -2.62
N GLY A 100 -16.06 -18.74 -3.65
CA GLY A 100 -16.36 -19.39 -4.92
C GLY A 100 -17.50 -18.71 -5.68
N ILE A 101 -17.75 -17.43 -5.41
CA ILE A 101 -18.78 -16.64 -6.09
C ILE A 101 -18.07 -15.86 -7.20
N GLU A 102 -18.38 -16.13 -8.45
CA GLU A 102 -18.05 -15.21 -9.54
C GLU A 102 -18.91 -13.97 -9.37
N VAL A 103 -18.36 -12.94 -8.75
CA VAL A 103 -19.04 -11.66 -8.67
C VAL A 103 -18.93 -10.96 -10.01
N ILE A 104 -19.99 -11.12 -10.79
CA ILE A 104 -20.37 -10.21 -11.86
C ILE A 104 -20.91 -8.92 -11.19
N SER A 105 -20.09 -8.20 -10.42
CA SER A 105 -20.44 -6.81 -10.15
C SER A 105 -20.22 -6.06 -11.46
N SER A 106 -21.23 -5.31 -11.91
CA SER A 106 -21.12 -4.49 -13.12
C SER A 106 -19.98 -3.48 -13.05
N THR A 107 -19.48 -3.16 -11.85
CA THR A 107 -18.37 -2.23 -11.63
C THR A 107 -17.00 -2.89 -11.73
N ALA A 108 -16.85 -4.17 -11.36
CA ALA A 108 -15.63 -4.93 -11.59
C ALA A 108 -15.29 -5.07 -13.09
N GLN A 109 -16.32 -5.05 -13.96
CA GLN A 109 -16.13 -5.06 -15.43
C GLN A 109 -15.56 -3.74 -15.99
N LEU A 110 -15.60 -2.64 -15.23
CA LEU A 110 -15.14 -1.31 -15.68
C LEU A 110 -13.70 -1.01 -15.24
N THR A 111 -13.09 -1.90 -14.47
CA THR A 111 -11.75 -1.74 -13.94
C THR A 111 -10.90 -2.95 -14.28
N SER A 112 -9.62 -2.73 -14.57
CA SER A 112 -8.65 -3.81 -14.71
C SER A 112 -7.35 -3.38 -14.07
N LEU A 113 -6.80 -4.25 -13.21
CA LEU A 113 -5.53 -3.98 -12.56
C LEU A 113 -4.43 -4.80 -13.23
N VAL A 114 -3.31 -4.14 -13.49
CA VAL A 114 -2.08 -4.84 -13.87
C VAL A 114 -1.58 -5.58 -12.62
N SER A 115 -1.83 -6.89 -12.57
CA SER A 115 -1.35 -7.73 -11.47
C SER A 115 0.17 -7.84 -11.54
N LEU A 116 0.82 -7.53 -10.43
CA LEU A 116 2.25 -7.82 -10.28
C LEU A 116 2.41 -9.31 -10.03
N ALA A 117 3.33 -9.95 -10.77
CA ALA A 117 3.62 -11.36 -10.59
C ALA A 117 3.98 -11.65 -9.13
N GLU A 118 3.09 -12.36 -8.43
CA GLU A 118 3.31 -12.70 -7.04
C GLU A 118 4.58 -13.53 -6.90
N ARG A 119 5.39 -13.16 -5.91
CA ARG A 119 6.59 -13.92 -5.55
C ARG A 119 6.29 -14.62 -4.24
N PRO A 120 5.67 -15.81 -4.28
CA PRO A 120 5.16 -16.47 -3.09
C PRO A 120 6.31 -16.73 -2.11
N VAL A 121 6.06 -16.41 -0.84
CA VAL A 121 6.97 -16.68 0.27
C VAL A 121 6.30 -17.72 1.16
N ASP A 122 6.99 -18.83 1.45
CA ASP A 122 6.46 -19.88 2.31
C ASP A 122 6.14 -19.32 3.71
N PRO A 123 4.90 -19.43 4.22
CA PRO A 123 4.55 -19.03 5.58
C PRO A 123 5.43 -19.67 6.67
N LYS A 124 5.98 -20.86 6.42
CA LYS A 124 6.95 -21.54 7.31
C LYS A 124 8.27 -20.78 7.42
N VAL A 125 8.61 -19.94 6.44
CA VAL A 125 9.76 -19.03 6.50
C VAL A 125 9.39 -17.73 7.19
N VAL A 126 8.25 -17.13 6.83
CA VAL A 126 7.83 -15.81 7.33
C VAL A 126 7.54 -15.83 8.83
N ARG A 127 6.84 -16.85 9.33
CA ARG A 127 6.40 -16.91 10.73
C ARG A 127 7.59 -16.92 11.72
N PRO A 128 8.62 -17.77 11.56
CA PRO A 128 9.82 -17.70 12.41
C PRO A 128 10.56 -16.35 12.32
N LEU A 129 10.64 -15.73 11.13
CA LEU A 129 11.27 -14.42 10.98
C LEU A 129 10.51 -13.34 11.75
N LEU A 130 9.19 -13.26 11.62
CA LEU A 130 8.38 -12.30 12.36
C LEU A 130 8.54 -12.45 13.87
N ASN A 131 8.60 -13.70 14.37
CA ASN A 131 8.85 -13.97 15.78
C ASN A 131 10.26 -13.51 16.20
N ALA A 132 11.27 -13.74 15.36
CA ALA A 132 12.63 -13.28 15.60
C ALA A 132 12.73 -11.74 15.60
N CYS A 133 12.05 -11.06 14.67
CA CYS A 133 11.95 -9.59 14.65
C CYS A 133 11.39 -9.04 15.96
N ARG A 134 10.28 -9.62 16.45
CA ARG A 134 9.62 -9.16 17.69
C ARG A 134 10.45 -9.42 18.94
N SER A 135 11.23 -10.49 18.95
CA SER A 135 11.96 -10.95 20.13
C SER A 135 13.44 -10.56 20.10
N GLY A 136 13.95 -9.93 19.04
CA GLY A 136 15.36 -9.58 18.91
C GLY A 136 16.31 -10.77 18.85
N HIS A 137 15.87 -11.89 18.26
CA HIS A 137 16.69 -13.12 18.20
C HIS A 137 17.37 -13.31 16.85
N ARG A 138 18.58 -13.89 16.90
CA ARG A 138 19.24 -14.42 15.71
C ARG A 138 18.42 -15.55 15.10
N VAL A 139 18.54 -15.68 13.79
CA VAL A 139 18.09 -16.86 13.05
C VAL A 139 19.23 -17.41 12.21
N LYS A 140 19.22 -18.73 12.05
CA LYS A 140 20.10 -19.48 11.18
C LYS A 140 19.30 -20.04 10.02
N MET A 141 19.73 -19.78 8.79
CA MET A 141 19.02 -20.20 7.57
C MET A 141 19.95 -20.37 6.37
N HIS A 142 19.52 -21.14 5.37
CA HIS A 142 20.17 -21.22 4.06
C HIS A 142 19.59 -20.13 3.15
N TYR A 143 20.48 -19.42 2.46
CA TYR A 143 20.15 -18.30 1.61
C TYR A 143 20.78 -18.48 0.23
N ALA A 144 19.96 -18.44 -0.83
CA ALA A 144 20.42 -18.45 -2.21
C ALA A 144 20.97 -17.06 -2.59
N SER A 145 22.29 -16.96 -2.69
CA SER A 145 22.97 -15.72 -3.06
C SER A 145 23.00 -15.57 -4.58
N LEU A 146 22.43 -14.48 -5.09
CA LEU A 146 22.49 -14.19 -6.53
C LEU A 146 23.93 -13.92 -7.00
N ALA A 147 24.75 -13.27 -6.18
CA ALA A 147 26.11 -12.89 -6.54
C ALA A 147 27.04 -14.11 -6.72
N SER A 148 26.81 -15.18 -5.96
CA SER A 148 27.66 -16.38 -5.99
C SER A 148 26.99 -17.59 -6.64
N GLY A 149 25.69 -17.53 -6.95
CA GLY A 149 24.89 -18.69 -7.39
C GLY A 149 24.64 -19.76 -6.32
N ASN A 150 25.46 -19.78 -5.26
CA ASN A 150 25.43 -20.80 -4.21
C ASN A 150 24.40 -20.52 -3.11
N GLU A 151 23.93 -21.61 -2.50
CA GLU A 151 23.23 -21.58 -1.22
C GLU A 151 24.24 -21.52 -0.08
N VAL A 152 24.13 -20.50 0.75
CA VAL A 152 25.03 -20.29 1.89
C VAL A 152 24.25 -20.25 3.18
N GLU A 153 24.81 -20.86 4.21
CA GLU A 153 24.30 -20.72 5.56
C GLU A 153 24.59 -19.29 6.08
N ARG A 154 23.59 -18.66 6.70
CA ARG A 154 23.72 -17.32 7.28
C ARG A 154 23.14 -17.27 8.68
N VAL A 155 23.82 -16.52 9.55
CA VAL A 155 23.25 -16.02 10.81
C VAL A 155 22.82 -14.58 10.60
N PHE A 156 21.56 -14.30 10.92
CA PHE A 156 20.91 -13.03 10.65
C PHE A 156 20.07 -12.59 11.84
N VAL A 157 20.09 -11.31 12.17
CA VAL A 157 19.26 -10.71 13.21
C VAL A 157 18.18 -9.87 12.51
N PRO A 158 17.02 -10.45 12.18
CA PRO A 158 15.97 -9.74 11.49
C PRO A 158 15.31 -8.72 12.43
N HIS A 159 14.91 -7.56 11.92
CA HIS A 159 14.11 -6.61 12.70
C HIS A 159 12.88 -6.05 11.98
N THR A 160 12.86 -5.97 10.65
CA THR A 160 11.71 -5.40 9.93
C THR A 160 11.49 -6.09 8.60
N LEU A 161 10.22 -6.38 8.27
CA LEU A 161 9.84 -6.78 6.91
C LEU A 161 9.50 -5.53 6.10
N VAL A 162 9.98 -5.48 4.87
CA VAL A 162 9.80 -4.37 3.93
C VAL A 162 9.19 -4.91 2.65
N HIS A 163 8.12 -4.29 2.16
CA HIS A 163 7.55 -4.56 0.84
C HIS A 163 7.85 -3.37 -0.08
N ASP A 164 8.56 -3.60 -1.18
CA ASP A 164 8.98 -2.55 -2.11
C ASP A 164 7.98 -2.29 -3.25
N GLY A 165 6.78 -2.86 -3.15
CA GLY A 165 5.77 -2.87 -4.21
C GLY A 165 5.84 -4.11 -5.10
N PHE A 166 6.99 -4.79 -5.19
CA PHE A 166 7.19 -5.95 -6.07
C PHE A 166 7.55 -7.24 -5.33
N ARG A 167 8.24 -7.13 -4.18
CA ARG A 167 8.70 -8.28 -3.40
C ARG A 167 8.93 -7.93 -1.94
N TRP A 168 8.93 -8.98 -1.12
CA TRP A 168 9.24 -8.90 0.30
C TRP A 168 10.74 -9.03 0.59
N HIS A 169 11.20 -8.18 1.51
CA HIS A 169 12.53 -8.18 2.08
C HIS A 169 12.45 -8.25 3.61
N CYS A 170 13.52 -8.70 4.22
CA CYS A 170 13.75 -8.56 5.65
C CYS A 170 15.04 -7.78 5.89
N ARG A 171 14.90 -6.61 6.52
CA ARG A 171 16.00 -5.80 7.03
C ARG A 171 16.50 -6.38 8.34
N GLY A 172 17.81 -6.44 8.50
CA GLY A 172 18.44 -6.98 9.70
C GLY A 172 19.96 -6.99 9.62
N TYR A 173 20.59 -7.33 10.74
CA TYR A 173 22.04 -7.43 10.83
C TYR A 173 22.53 -8.81 10.36
N CYS A 174 23.44 -8.84 9.39
CA CYS A 174 24.07 -10.06 8.91
C CYS A 174 25.44 -10.23 9.56
N GLU A 175 25.62 -11.27 10.38
CA GLU A 175 26.89 -11.48 11.10
C GLU A 175 28.06 -11.79 10.17
N THR A 176 27.79 -12.48 9.07
CA THR A 176 28.81 -12.78 8.05
C THR A 176 29.34 -11.51 7.39
N GLN A 177 28.47 -10.52 7.12
CA GLN A 177 28.87 -9.27 6.49
C GLN A 177 29.16 -8.14 7.50
N LYS A 178 28.86 -8.37 8.78
CA LYS A 178 28.97 -7.38 9.87
C LYS A 178 28.27 -6.06 9.54
N ALA A 179 27.12 -6.13 8.90
CA ALA A 179 26.39 -4.97 8.41
C ALA A 179 24.87 -5.21 8.42
N TYR A 180 24.12 -4.11 8.50
CA TYR A 180 22.68 -4.12 8.28
C TYR A 180 22.36 -4.14 6.78
N LEU A 181 21.53 -5.09 6.36
CA LEU A 181 21.19 -5.30 4.95
C LEU A 181 19.78 -5.87 4.80
N ASP A 182 19.32 -5.88 3.55
CA ASP A 182 18.04 -6.47 3.17
C ASP A 182 18.23 -7.85 2.54
N LEU A 183 17.52 -8.85 3.06
CA LEU A 183 17.41 -10.17 2.46
C LEU A 183 16.05 -10.34 1.79
N VAL A 184 16.04 -10.61 0.48
CA VAL A 184 14.82 -11.00 -0.26
C VAL A 184 14.28 -12.31 0.31
N LEU A 185 13.02 -12.34 0.71
CA LEU A 185 12.44 -13.50 1.41
C LEU A 185 12.38 -14.76 0.53
N THR A 186 12.11 -14.62 -0.77
CA THR A 186 12.02 -15.76 -1.70
C THR A 186 13.35 -16.48 -1.95
N ARG A 187 14.47 -15.91 -1.48
CA ARG A 187 15.80 -16.53 -1.55
C ARG A 187 16.16 -17.32 -0.30
N ILE A 188 15.30 -17.34 0.72
CA ILE A 188 15.50 -18.16 1.91
C ILE A 188 15.05 -19.58 1.57
N ARG A 189 15.99 -20.53 1.66
CA ARG A 189 15.82 -21.92 1.19
C ARG A 189 15.55 -22.92 2.31
N SER A 190 15.64 -22.48 3.56
CA SER A 190 15.29 -23.30 4.72
C SER A 190 14.44 -22.54 5.73
N ILE A 191 13.72 -23.28 6.57
CA ILE A 191 12.97 -22.72 7.69
C ILE A 191 13.96 -22.07 8.66
N PRO A 192 13.86 -20.77 8.95
CA PRO A 192 14.79 -20.08 9.85
C PRO A 192 14.72 -20.67 11.25
N LYS A 193 15.87 -21.14 11.75
CA LYS A 193 16.02 -21.69 13.10
C LYS A 193 16.42 -20.58 14.06
N ARG A 194 15.59 -20.30 15.06
CA ARG A 194 15.89 -19.32 16.10
C ARG A 194 17.11 -19.75 16.91
N LEU A 195 18.01 -18.81 17.16
CA LEU A 195 19.15 -18.93 18.06
C LEU A 195 18.95 -18.02 19.29
N HIS A 196 20.03 -17.57 19.93
CA HIS A 196 20.00 -16.68 21.09
C HIS A 196 19.74 -15.21 20.72
N ALA A 197 19.33 -14.41 21.71
CA ALA A 197 19.05 -12.99 21.59
C ALA A 197 20.30 -12.19 21.21
N SER A 198 20.14 -11.17 20.36
CA SER A 198 21.22 -10.31 19.85
C SER A 198 21.12 -8.89 20.38
N GLU A 199 22.25 -8.20 20.43
CA GLU A 199 22.32 -6.76 20.70
C GLU A 199 22.23 -5.93 19.41
N HIS A 200 22.45 -6.54 18.24
CA HIS A 200 22.35 -5.88 16.92
C HIS A 200 20.90 -5.74 16.47
N LEU A 201 20.12 -4.98 17.23
CA LEU A 201 18.70 -4.73 17.00
C LEU A 201 18.47 -3.55 16.06
N LYS A 202 17.21 -3.20 15.85
CA LYS A 202 16.78 -2.08 15.00
C LYS A 202 17.41 -0.76 15.42
N GLU A 203 17.63 -0.56 16.71
CA GLU A 203 18.18 0.65 17.31
C GLU A 203 19.64 0.90 16.87
N GLY A 204 20.38 -0.17 16.54
CA GLY A 204 21.75 -0.09 16.04
C GLY A 204 21.88 0.13 14.52
N ASP A 205 20.78 0.06 13.77
CA ASP A 205 20.79 0.29 12.31
C ASP A 205 20.72 1.79 12.02
N VAL A 206 21.88 2.41 11.83
CA VAL A 206 21.99 3.86 11.57
C VAL A 206 21.18 4.25 10.34
N ASP A 207 21.32 3.54 9.21
CA ASP A 207 20.60 3.87 7.97
C ASP A 207 19.09 3.66 8.10
N TRP A 208 18.64 2.76 8.97
CA TRP A 208 17.21 2.61 9.25
C TRP A 208 16.67 3.77 10.08
N ASN A 209 17.42 4.25 11.07
CA ASN A 209 16.96 5.28 11.99
C ASN A 209 17.19 6.71 11.46
N GLU A 210 18.11 6.89 10.52
CA GLU A 210 18.36 8.14 9.81
C GLU A 210 17.26 8.42 8.78
N GLN A 211 16.66 9.61 8.85
CA GLN A 211 15.79 10.15 7.81
C GLN A 211 16.62 10.96 6.83
N VAL A 212 16.46 10.69 5.54
CA VAL A 212 17.04 11.48 4.46
C VAL A 212 15.93 12.09 3.64
N SER A 213 16.18 13.29 3.15
CA SER A 213 15.27 14.00 2.26
C SER A 213 15.94 14.18 0.90
N PHE A 214 15.16 14.06 -0.16
CA PHE A 214 15.58 14.43 -1.50
C PHE A 214 14.46 15.18 -2.20
N THR A 215 14.85 15.98 -3.18
CA THR A 215 13.91 16.74 -4.00
C THR A 215 13.86 16.12 -5.39
N ALA A 216 12.67 15.68 -5.79
CA ALA A 216 12.42 15.24 -7.16
C ALA A 216 11.90 16.42 -7.99
N VAL A 217 12.39 16.51 -9.22
CA VAL A 217 11.95 17.50 -10.22
C VAL A 217 11.65 16.79 -11.54
N PRO A 218 10.83 17.37 -12.43
CA PRO A 218 10.64 16.86 -13.78
C PRO A 218 11.98 16.70 -14.49
N ASN A 219 12.11 15.65 -15.32
CA ASN A 219 13.34 15.39 -16.06
C ASN A 219 13.72 16.62 -16.92
N PRO A 220 14.94 17.17 -16.77
CA PRO A 220 15.35 18.40 -17.46
C PRO A 220 15.46 18.26 -18.98
N LEU A 221 15.45 17.03 -19.50
CA LEU A 221 15.40 16.77 -20.94
C LEU A 221 14.02 17.08 -21.56
N PHE A 222 12.98 17.26 -20.74
CA PHE A 222 11.69 17.74 -21.20
C PHE A 222 11.67 19.25 -21.41
N ASN A 223 10.87 19.71 -22.38
CA ASN A 223 10.61 21.14 -22.54
C ASN A 223 9.74 21.70 -21.39
N PRO A 224 9.67 23.03 -21.18
CA PRO A 224 8.94 23.62 -20.05
C PRO A 224 7.44 23.29 -20.00
N LYS A 225 6.79 22.97 -21.13
CA LYS A 225 5.38 22.57 -21.12
C LYS A 225 5.22 21.13 -20.62
N GLN A 226 6.08 20.23 -21.07
CA GLN A 226 6.12 18.83 -20.62
C GLN A 226 6.45 18.73 -19.13
N GLN A 227 7.40 19.52 -18.63
CA GLN A 227 7.74 19.53 -17.20
C GLN A 227 6.52 19.92 -16.32
N ARG A 228 5.69 20.88 -16.77
CA ARG A 228 4.45 21.24 -16.06
C ARG A 228 3.41 20.13 -16.07
N ILE A 229 3.32 19.36 -17.17
CA ILE A 229 2.43 18.19 -17.25
C ILE A 229 2.88 17.13 -16.23
N VAL A 230 4.18 16.79 -16.23
CA VAL A 230 4.76 15.85 -15.27
C VAL A 230 4.53 16.33 -13.83
N ALA A 231 4.78 17.60 -13.53
CA ALA A 231 4.54 18.13 -12.18
C ALA A 231 3.07 17.95 -11.75
N ALA A 232 2.12 18.25 -12.65
CA ALA A 232 0.69 18.08 -12.40
C ALA A 232 0.29 16.60 -12.19
N ASP A 233 0.84 15.66 -12.96
CA ASP A 233 0.56 14.22 -12.84
C ASP A 233 0.95 13.66 -11.45
N TYR A 234 2.00 14.22 -10.85
CA TYR A 234 2.46 13.87 -9.51
C TYR A 234 1.92 14.80 -8.41
N GLY A 235 1.05 15.76 -8.77
CA GLY A 235 0.37 16.64 -7.82
C GLY A 235 1.26 17.72 -7.18
N PHE A 236 2.28 18.20 -7.88
CA PHE A 236 3.14 19.32 -7.42
C PHE A 236 3.30 20.40 -8.50
N GLU A 237 3.75 21.61 -8.12
CA GLU A 237 3.95 22.72 -9.07
C GLU A 237 5.40 22.83 -9.56
N THR A 238 6.35 22.82 -8.63
CA THR A 238 7.78 23.04 -8.93
C THR A 238 8.64 21.87 -8.50
N GLU A 239 8.51 21.46 -7.24
CA GLU A 239 9.37 20.47 -6.61
C GLU A 239 8.55 19.49 -5.76
N LEU A 240 8.98 18.23 -5.75
CA LEU A 240 8.42 17.19 -4.90
C LEU A 240 9.44 16.80 -3.83
N HIS A 241 9.20 17.24 -2.60
CA HIS A 241 10.07 16.90 -1.45
C HIS A 241 9.62 15.59 -0.82
N ILE A 242 10.54 14.63 -0.73
CA ILE A 242 10.27 13.31 -0.17
C ILE A 242 11.27 13.04 0.95
N THR A 243 10.73 12.62 2.10
CA THR A 243 11.54 12.19 3.25
C THR A 243 11.29 10.71 3.50
N THR A 244 12.37 9.94 3.66
CA THR A 244 12.31 8.51 3.91
C THR A 244 13.50 8.04 4.73
N ARG A 245 13.43 6.83 5.28
CA ARG A 245 14.58 6.21 5.94
C ARG A 245 15.69 6.02 4.92
N LYS A 246 16.94 6.27 5.29
CA LYS A 246 18.08 6.09 4.38
C LYS A 246 18.18 4.67 3.83
N ALA A 247 17.90 3.67 4.65
CA ALA A 247 17.81 2.26 4.25
C ALA A 247 16.75 2.00 3.15
N LEU A 248 15.73 2.86 3.04
CA LEU A 248 14.63 2.74 2.10
C LEU A 248 14.74 3.66 0.87
N LEU A 249 15.73 4.56 0.82
CA LEU A 249 15.89 5.54 -0.25
C LEU A 249 15.88 4.89 -1.64
N ASN A 250 16.64 3.81 -1.83
CA ASN A 250 16.74 3.13 -3.12
C ASN A 250 15.43 2.44 -3.55
N TYR A 251 14.54 2.09 -2.61
CA TYR A 251 13.20 1.60 -2.97
C TYR A 251 12.30 2.76 -3.38
N GLN A 252 12.38 3.88 -2.66
CA GLN A 252 11.60 5.09 -2.97
C GLN A 252 11.93 5.66 -4.35
N LEU A 253 13.22 5.74 -4.70
CA LEU A 253 13.66 6.19 -6.02
C LEU A 253 13.14 5.27 -7.14
N ARG A 254 13.22 3.95 -6.94
CA ARG A 254 12.68 2.97 -7.91
C ARG A 254 11.16 3.06 -8.05
N ALA A 255 10.44 3.28 -6.96
CA ALA A 255 8.99 3.47 -6.99
C ALA A 255 8.59 4.72 -7.81
N LEU A 256 9.44 5.74 -7.85
CA LEU A 256 9.28 6.95 -8.65
C LEU A 256 9.91 6.83 -10.05
N GLN A 257 10.44 5.66 -10.41
CA GLN A 257 11.15 5.39 -11.67
C GLN A 257 12.35 6.33 -11.89
N ILE A 258 12.98 6.76 -10.79
CA ILE A 258 14.18 7.60 -10.83
C ILE A 258 15.40 6.69 -10.90
N SER A 259 16.22 6.90 -11.93
CA SER A 259 17.50 6.21 -12.12
C SER A 259 18.66 7.21 -12.27
N SER A 260 19.87 6.77 -11.93
CA SER A 260 21.10 7.56 -12.08
C SER A 260 22.20 6.71 -12.73
N PRO A 261 22.84 7.16 -13.83
CA PRO A 261 22.57 8.41 -14.56
C PRO A 261 21.19 8.39 -15.24
N ILE A 262 20.72 9.56 -15.68
CA ILE A 262 19.45 9.69 -16.42
C ILE A 262 19.48 8.77 -17.65
N GLN A 263 18.45 7.93 -17.79
CA GLN A 263 18.30 7.08 -18.97
C GLN A 263 17.92 7.92 -20.19
N GLN A 264 18.73 7.85 -21.26
CA GLN A 264 18.57 8.71 -22.45
C GLN A 264 17.77 8.04 -23.59
N PHE A 265 17.45 6.75 -23.49
CA PHE A 265 16.85 6.00 -24.60
C PHE A 265 15.32 6.16 -24.70
N ASP A 266 14.62 6.41 -23.59
CA ASP A 266 13.20 6.76 -23.56
C ASP A 266 12.92 7.72 -22.40
N LEU A 267 12.59 8.98 -22.71
CA LEU A 267 12.29 9.97 -21.67
C LEU A 267 11.01 9.63 -20.90
N ASN A 268 10.09 8.85 -21.49
CA ASN A 268 8.84 8.48 -20.85
C ASN A 268 9.04 7.42 -19.76
N THR A 269 10.19 6.72 -19.72
CA THR A 269 10.49 5.76 -18.65
C THR A 269 11.10 6.40 -17.42
N GLN A 270 11.47 7.69 -17.49
CA GLN A 270 12.01 8.45 -16.37
C GLN A 270 11.47 9.89 -16.38
N MET A 271 10.29 10.07 -15.79
CA MET A 271 9.61 11.36 -15.70
C MET A 271 10.24 12.32 -14.68
N LEU A 272 10.80 11.78 -13.60
CA LEU A 272 11.42 12.52 -12.50
C LEU A 272 12.92 12.24 -12.39
N VAL A 273 13.65 13.20 -11.85
CA VAL A 273 15.06 13.07 -11.47
C VAL A 273 15.27 13.66 -10.07
N VAL A 274 16.33 13.22 -9.38
CA VAL A 274 16.77 13.91 -8.15
C VAL A 274 17.40 15.23 -8.55
N LYS A 275 16.93 16.33 -7.96
CA LYS A 275 17.53 17.65 -8.11
C LYS A 275 18.98 17.59 -7.60
N PRO A 276 19.99 17.95 -8.42
CA PRO A 276 21.37 18.03 -7.94
C PRO A 276 21.45 19.02 -6.77
N GLU A 277 22.13 18.63 -5.70
CA GLU A 277 22.57 19.59 -4.69
C GLU A 277 23.64 20.49 -5.34
N LEU A 278 23.38 21.80 -5.37
CA LEU A 278 24.31 22.82 -5.88
C LEU A 278 25.43 23.09 -4.87
#